data_AF-K3WAT4-F1
#
_entry.id   AF-K3WAT4-F1
#
_cell.length_a   1.000
_cell.length_b   1.000
_cell.length_c   1.000
_cell.angle_alpha   90.00
_cell.angle_beta   90.00
_cell.angle_gamma   90.00
#
_symmetry.space_group_name_H-M   'P 1'
#
loop_
_entity.id
_entity.type
_entity.pdbx_description
1 polymer ?
#
loop_
_entity_poly.entity_id
_entity_poly.type
_entity_poly.pdbx_seq_one_letter_code
_entity_poly.pdbx_strand_id
1 'polypeptide(L)'
;MAGKRKTHWAVRRKNKQARGDDDRRESFRKNEHVDRREGFPEEIHPGSYAALRKVALDANASTAGGDAEDASAKETKRRYGIWLAFCGKNYSGMQMNEGVKTIEAELERALFEAGGISEANYGFLQKVGWSRAARTDKGVHAAGQLLTAKLHVGDDIPAFVEKVNAVLPEDIRVMKMVTVTKNFNAKMSCDQRTYEYLAPTFIFGKRSRAPVSSDGADSREWPSGVHDTEEGVDMNVVIDDETLKQHQEFRMDDDTYELLNKVLGLYKGTHNFHNFTSKLEPTSPKCKRFIISFSADKPFVENNMEWIRLRVVGQSFLLHHIRKMIGATVDIVAGVADISTIEKATQLEKMDLPKAPSVGLYLAQAHFEVYNMKMQDSIQTSHPPLVLDDVKETVEKFKRDFIFDHIIKHEEATRTYAKWVRALVTLPFDYQAKSYAEWKKEKEDLAYQTDRAGKRESAKAQRAAEAAAAAASSTVVAKEAADATSKVEADK
;
A
#
# COMPACT_ATOMS: atom_id res chain seq x y z
N MET A 1 -8.97 -41.06 24.82
CA MET A 1 -7.69 -40.40 24.48
C MET A 1 -7.96 -39.06 23.83
N ALA A 2 -7.89 -37.96 24.58
CA ALA A 2 -8.04 -36.60 24.06
C ALA A 2 -6.69 -35.90 24.11
N GLY A 3 -6.04 -35.74 22.95
CA GLY A 3 -4.75 -35.09 22.83
C GLY A 3 -4.84 -33.61 23.24
N LYS A 4 -4.01 -33.21 24.20
CA LYS A 4 -3.81 -31.80 24.58
C LYS A 4 -3.34 -31.01 23.36
N ARG A 5 -4.25 -30.30 22.70
CA ARG A 5 -3.92 -29.27 21.70
C ARG A 5 -2.96 -28.27 22.37
N LYS A 6 -1.72 -28.19 21.89
CA LYS A 6 -0.82 -27.08 22.26
C LYS A 6 -1.53 -25.80 21.88
N THR A 7 -2.01 -25.12 22.89
CA THR A 7 -2.75 -23.88 22.81
C THR A 7 -1.92 -22.82 22.07
N HIS A 8 -2.60 -22.11 21.18
CA HIS A 8 -2.11 -20.97 20.41
C HIS A 8 -1.33 -19.93 21.25
N TRP A 9 -1.54 -19.90 22.57
CA TRP A 9 -0.81 -19.06 23.53
C TRP A 9 0.68 -19.38 23.65
N ALA A 10 1.08 -20.65 23.58
CA ALA A 10 2.49 -21.04 23.72
C ALA A 10 3.31 -20.57 22.51
N VAL A 11 2.69 -20.63 21.32
CA VAL A 11 3.24 -20.12 20.07
C VAL A 11 3.32 -18.59 20.09
N ARG A 12 2.28 -17.91 20.56
CA ARG A 12 2.25 -16.43 20.64
C ARG A 12 3.25 -15.86 21.64
N ARG A 13 3.46 -16.50 22.80
CA ARG A 13 4.44 -16.05 23.81
C ARG A 13 5.87 -16.17 23.29
N LYS A 14 6.19 -17.29 22.61
CA LYS A 14 7.46 -17.50 21.92
C LYS A 14 7.68 -16.47 20.80
N ASN A 15 6.62 -16.14 20.05
CA ASN A 15 6.68 -15.16 18.96
C ASN A 15 6.79 -13.70 19.45
N LYS A 16 6.29 -13.39 20.66
CA LYS A 16 6.46 -12.08 21.29
C LYS A 16 7.91 -11.89 21.77
N GLN A 17 8.51 -12.92 22.36
CA GLN A 17 9.94 -12.93 22.71
C GLN A 17 10.84 -12.82 21.46
N ALA A 18 10.47 -13.47 20.35
CA ALA A 18 11.21 -13.37 19.08
C ALA A 18 11.18 -11.98 18.41
N ARG A 19 10.30 -11.06 18.86
CA ARG A 19 10.20 -9.69 18.37
C ARG A 19 11.02 -8.67 19.18
N GLY A 20 11.64 -9.07 20.30
CA GLY A 20 12.29 -8.13 21.22
C GLY A 20 11.32 -7.16 21.90
N ASP A 21 10.03 -7.50 21.96
CA ASP A 21 8.94 -6.63 22.45
C ASP A 21 8.76 -6.67 23.99
N ASP A 22 9.59 -7.41 24.73
CA ASP A 22 9.45 -7.53 26.20
C ASP A 22 10.08 -6.37 26.98
N ASP A 23 11.13 -5.73 26.48
CA ASP A 23 11.84 -4.64 27.20
C ASP A 23 11.01 -3.35 27.34
N ARG A 24 9.86 -3.23 26.66
CA ARG A 24 9.00 -2.04 26.78
C ARG A 24 7.89 -2.16 27.82
N ARG A 25 7.68 -3.30 28.50
CA ARG A 25 6.55 -3.42 29.44
C ARG A 25 6.92 -3.28 30.91
N GLU A 26 8.19 -3.48 31.29
CA GLU A 26 8.58 -3.35 32.69
C GLU A 26 8.74 -1.90 33.16
N SER A 27 8.89 -0.93 32.25
CA SER A 27 9.00 0.49 32.61
C SER A 27 7.66 1.22 32.82
N PHE A 28 6.51 0.62 32.50
CA PHE A 28 5.19 1.29 32.58
C PHE A 28 4.37 0.99 33.84
N ARG A 29 5.03 0.62 34.95
CA ARG A 29 4.40 0.49 36.27
C ARG A 29 4.68 1.66 37.20
N LYS A 30 4.81 2.88 36.66
CA LYS A 30 4.61 4.11 37.43
C LYS A 30 3.30 4.77 37.02
N ASN A 31 2.33 4.71 37.94
CA ASN A 31 1.12 5.53 37.91
C ASN A 31 1.53 7.00 38.13
N GLU A 32 1.93 7.69 37.07
CA GLU A 32 1.75 9.13 36.99
C GLU A 32 0.49 9.38 36.15
N HIS A 33 -0.40 10.20 36.68
CA HIS A 33 -1.62 10.61 35.99
C HIS A 33 -1.27 11.62 34.90
N VAL A 34 -0.48 11.20 33.90
CA VAL A 34 -0.14 12.03 32.74
C VAL A 34 -1.43 12.36 32.00
N ASP A 35 -1.78 13.64 31.90
CA ASP A 35 -2.91 14.04 31.08
C ASP A 35 -2.55 13.72 29.62
N ARG A 36 -3.22 12.71 29.07
CA ARG A 36 -2.99 12.27 27.67
C ARG A 36 -3.40 13.32 26.64
N ARG A 37 -3.95 14.46 27.08
CA ARG A 37 -4.26 15.64 26.24
C ARG A 37 -3.06 16.60 26.13
N GLU A 38 -2.12 16.56 27.07
CA GLU A 38 -0.86 17.29 26.95
C GLU A 38 -0.08 16.70 25.77
N GLY A 39 0.04 17.49 24.69
CA GLY A 39 0.68 17.07 23.44
C GLY A 39 -0.26 16.75 22.28
N PHE A 40 -1.57 17.07 22.38
CA PHE A 40 -2.37 17.14 21.16
C PHE A 40 -1.90 18.30 20.27
N PRO A 41 -1.85 18.11 18.94
CA PRO A 41 -1.51 19.20 18.04
C PRO A 41 -2.47 20.37 18.24
N GLU A 42 -1.93 21.57 18.25
CA GLU A 42 -2.71 22.82 18.25
C GLU A 42 -3.19 23.17 16.84
N GLU A 43 -2.52 22.63 15.82
CA GLU A 43 -2.84 22.84 14.41
C GLU A 43 -3.69 21.71 13.82
N ILE A 44 -4.61 22.09 12.94
CA ILE A 44 -5.41 21.18 12.13
C ILE A 44 -4.47 20.41 11.19
N HIS A 45 -4.74 19.12 10.98
CA HIS A 45 -3.98 18.34 10.01
C HIS A 45 -4.08 18.96 8.61
N PRO A 46 -2.95 19.23 7.91
CA PRO A 46 -2.96 20.00 6.65
C PRO A 46 -3.69 19.29 5.50
N GLY A 47 -3.76 17.95 5.54
CA GLY A 47 -4.57 17.16 4.62
C GLY A 47 -6.07 17.07 4.95
N SER A 48 -6.53 17.66 6.07
CA SER A 48 -7.94 17.68 6.43
C SER A 48 -8.66 18.80 5.69
N TYR A 49 -9.90 18.55 5.27
CA TYR A 49 -10.75 19.59 4.70
C TYR A 49 -11.12 20.68 5.72
N ALA A 50 -10.93 20.43 7.03
CA ALA A 50 -11.01 21.44 8.06
C ALA A 50 -9.96 22.56 7.88
N ALA A 51 -8.75 22.25 7.38
CA ALA A 51 -7.71 23.25 7.13
C ALA A 51 -8.12 24.21 6.00
N LEU A 52 -8.64 23.66 4.90
CA LEU A 52 -9.17 24.47 3.78
C LEU A 52 -10.35 25.36 4.23
N ARG A 53 -11.26 24.80 5.04
CA ARG A 53 -12.40 25.54 5.59
C ARG A 53 -11.94 26.68 6.51
N LYS A 54 -10.96 26.43 7.38
CA LYS A 54 -10.40 27.47 8.26
C LYS A 54 -9.82 28.63 7.46
N VAL A 55 -9.02 28.35 6.42
CA VAL A 55 -8.47 29.39 5.53
C VAL A 55 -9.57 30.20 4.85
N ALA A 56 -10.63 29.55 4.37
CA ALA A 56 -11.77 30.24 3.76
C ALA A 56 -12.55 31.12 4.76
N LEU A 57 -12.73 30.65 5.99
CA LEU A 57 -13.35 31.42 7.07
C LEU A 57 -12.49 32.62 7.47
N ASP A 58 -11.18 32.44 7.65
CA ASP A 58 -10.23 33.50 8.02
C ASP A 58 -10.13 34.57 6.90
N ALA A 59 -10.22 34.17 5.63
CA ALA A 59 -10.27 35.10 4.49
C ALA A 59 -11.56 35.94 4.47
N ASN A 60 -12.70 35.31 4.82
CA ASN A 60 -14.01 35.97 4.84
C ASN A 60 -14.28 36.75 6.13
N ALA A 61 -13.59 36.46 7.23
CA ALA A 61 -13.70 37.16 8.51
C ALA A 61 -13.19 38.62 8.48
N SER A 62 -12.67 39.08 7.34
CA SER A 62 -12.43 40.50 7.06
C SER A 62 -13.72 41.31 6.80
N THR A 63 -14.88 40.64 6.69
CA THR A 63 -16.20 41.27 6.64
C THR A 63 -17.22 40.44 7.42
N ALA A 64 -17.80 41.05 8.46
CA ALA A 64 -18.83 40.54 9.38
C ALA A 64 -18.31 39.84 10.65
N GLY A 65 -18.68 40.43 11.79
CA GLY A 65 -18.52 39.85 13.11
C GLY A 65 -19.79 39.12 13.56
N GLY A 66 -19.57 38.06 14.34
CA GLY A 66 -20.57 37.39 15.17
C GLY A 66 -21.32 36.24 14.48
N ASP A 67 -21.13 35.01 14.97
CA ASP A 67 -22.10 34.40 15.90
C ASP A 67 -21.48 33.19 16.60
N ALA A 68 -21.72 33.09 17.91
CA ALA A 68 -21.33 31.96 18.73
C ALA A 68 -22.32 30.80 18.52
N GLU A 69 -21.82 29.64 18.11
CA GLU A 69 -22.66 28.46 17.91
C GLU A 69 -23.35 28.02 19.21
N ASP A 70 -24.67 27.84 19.08
CA ASP A 70 -25.59 27.30 20.07
C ASP A 70 -25.16 25.88 20.50
N ALA A 71 -24.91 25.72 21.80
CA ALA A 71 -24.52 24.46 22.41
C ALA A 71 -25.74 23.55 22.58
N SER A 72 -26.28 23.03 21.46
CA SER A 72 -27.20 21.88 21.56
C SER A 72 -26.47 20.73 22.28
N ALA A 73 -27.15 20.06 23.19
CA ALA A 73 -26.59 18.97 24.00
C ALA A 73 -26.19 17.80 23.09
N LYS A 74 -24.94 17.81 22.60
CA LYS A 74 -24.40 16.77 21.72
C LYS A 74 -24.46 15.43 22.43
N GLU A 75 -24.83 14.40 21.68
CA GLU A 75 -24.92 13.01 22.12
C GLU A 75 -23.67 12.54 22.86
N THR A 76 -23.81 11.56 23.76
CA THR A 76 -22.65 11.06 24.52
C THR A 76 -21.56 10.49 23.60
N LYS A 77 -20.32 10.97 23.76
CA LYS A 77 -19.18 10.56 22.93
C LYS A 77 -18.78 9.11 23.23
N ARG A 78 -18.95 8.20 22.27
CA ARG A 78 -18.58 6.77 22.39
C ARG A 78 -17.55 6.40 21.32
N ARG A 79 -16.85 5.26 21.50
CA ARG A 79 -15.90 4.76 20.49
C ARG A 79 -16.59 3.77 19.57
N TYR A 80 -16.41 3.96 18.27
CA TYR A 80 -17.00 3.12 17.24
C TYR A 80 -15.92 2.47 16.39
N GLY A 81 -16.19 1.23 15.95
CA GLY A 81 -15.55 0.59 14.81
C GLY A 81 -16.41 0.85 13.58
N ILE A 82 -15.79 1.32 12.50
CA ILE A 82 -16.45 1.76 11.27
C ILE A 82 -15.89 0.91 10.14
N TRP A 83 -16.72 0.03 9.59
CA TRP A 83 -16.39 -0.75 8.40
C TRP A 83 -16.61 0.10 7.16
N LEU A 84 -15.56 0.24 6.36
CA LEU A 84 -15.51 1.09 5.20
C LEU A 84 -15.12 0.25 3.97
N ALA A 85 -15.82 0.47 2.87
CA ALA A 85 -15.40 0.08 1.53
C ALA A 85 -15.16 1.33 0.68
N PHE A 86 -14.20 1.26 -0.23
CA PHE A 86 -13.91 2.33 -1.16
C PHE A 86 -13.20 1.84 -2.42
N CYS A 87 -13.43 2.55 -3.54
CA CYS A 87 -12.61 2.45 -4.74
C CYS A 87 -11.48 3.48 -4.69
N GLY A 88 -10.22 3.03 -4.68
CA GLY A 88 -9.06 3.90 -4.52
C GLY A 88 -8.68 4.76 -5.73
N LYS A 89 -9.35 4.61 -6.90
CA LYS A 89 -8.99 5.23 -8.18
C LYS A 89 -8.69 6.74 -8.07
N ASN A 90 -9.57 7.47 -7.38
CA ASN A 90 -9.53 8.92 -7.31
C ASN A 90 -8.73 9.46 -6.11
N TYR A 91 -8.01 8.59 -5.39
CA TYR A 91 -7.45 8.90 -4.08
C TYR A 91 -5.97 8.51 -3.97
N SER A 92 -5.21 9.37 -3.30
CA SER A 92 -3.79 9.18 -2.98
C SER A 92 -3.58 8.28 -1.75
N GLY A 93 -4.38 7.20 -1.67
CA GLY A 93 -4.35 6.20 -0.63
C GLY A 93 -5.26 6.49 0.56
N MET A 94 -5.15 5.63 1.57
CA MET A 94 -5.98 5.71 2.78
C MET A 94 -5.64 6.93 3.63
N GLN A 95 -4.35 7.10 3.93
CA GLN A 95 -3.91 8.02 4.97
C GLN A 95 -3.99 9.47 4.49
N MET A 96 -4.57 10.34 5.33
CA MET A 96 -4.57 11.79 5.11
C MET A 96 -3.17 12.37 4.91
N ASN A 97 -3.00 13.14 3.83
CA ASN A 97 -1.76 13.83 3.43
C ASN A 97 -2.14 15.20 2.84
N GLU A 98 -1.23 16.17 2.93
CA GLU A 98 -1.45 17.54 2.44
C GLU A 98 -1.59 17.60 0.91
N GLY A 99 -2.48 18.49 0.43
CA GLY A 99 -2.61 18.82 -0.99
C GLY A 99 -3.21 17.73 -1.89
N VAL A 100 -3.63 16.60 -1.34
CA VAL A 100 -4.17 15.46 -2.11
C VAL A 100 -5.47 14.93 -1.50
N LYS A 101 -6.35 14.38 -2.35
CA LYS A 101 -7.56 13.69 -1.90
C LYS A 101 -7.21 12.33 -1.31
N THR A 102 -7.77 12.01 -0.16
CA THR A 102 -7.56 10.72 0.53
C THR A 102 -8.86 10.21 1.12
N ILE A 103 -8.93 8.90 1.35
CA ILE A 103 -10.13 8.26 1.92
C ILE A 103 -10.45 8.81 3.31
N GLU A 104 -9.43 9.08 4.13
CA GLU A 104 -9.64 9.61 5.47
C GLU A 104 -10.12 11.05 5.50
N ALA A 105 -9.71 11.89 4.55
CA ALA A 105 -10.21 13.25 4.46
C ALA A 105 -11.71 13.28 4.13
N GLU A 106 -12.15 12.43 3.19
CA GLU A 106 -13.57 12.28 2.86
C GLU A 106 -14.37 11.70 4.03
N LEU A 107 -13.86 10.65 4.69
CA LEU A 107 -14.56 10.06 5.82
C LEU A 107 -14.62 11.01 7.03
N GLU A 108 -13.53 11.73 7.35
CA GLU A 108 -13.54 12.72 8.43
C GLU A 108 -14.57 13.81 8.17
N ARG A 109 -14.61 14.36 6.94
CA ARG A 109 -15.60 15.36 6.52
C ARG A 109 -17.02 14.81 6.66
N ALA A 110 -17.30 13.63 6.13
CA ALA A 110 -18.65 13.05 6.19
C ALA A 110 -19.10 12.76 7.64
N LEU A 111 -18.18 12.31 8.51
CA LEU A 111 -18.47 12.12 9.93
C LEU A 111 -18.72 13.43 10.67
N PHE A 112 -18.05 14.51 10.26
CA PHE A 112 -18.28 15.85 10.79
C PHE A 112 -19.62 16.43 10.34
N GLU A 113 -19.91 16.42 9.03
CA GLU A 113 -21.16 16.93 8.46
C GLU A 113 -22.39 16.14 8.95
N ALA A 114 -22.26 14.84 9.23
CA ALA A 114 -23.31 14.04 9.85
C ALA A 114 -23.52 14.34 11.36
N GLY A 115 -22.73 15.24 11.96
CA GLY A 115 -22.80 15.63 13.37
C GLY A 115 -22.01 14.75 14.34
N GLY A 116 -21.24 13.79 13.84
CA GLY A 116 -20.46 12.85 14.66
C GLY A 116 -19.19 13.44 15.27
N ILE A 117 -18.65 14.50 14.69
CA ILE A 117 -17.45 15.21 15.17
C ILE A 117 -17.85 16.65 15.52
N SER A 118 -17.46 17.12 16.70
CA SER A 118 -17.68 18.51 17.10
C SER A 118 -16.72 19.45 16.36
N GLU A 119 -17.13 20.71 16.15
CA GLU A 119 -16.29 21.77 15.59
C GLU A 119 -14.86 21.82 16.16
N ALA A 120 -14.73 21.84 17.49
CA ALA A 120 -13.43 21.86 18.19
C ALA A 120 -12.52 20.64 17.97
N ASN A 121 -13.06 19.56 17.39
CA ASN A 121 -12.34 18.31 17.11
C ASN A 121 -12.16 18.07 15.60
N TYR A 122 -12.82 18.81 14.73
CA TYR A 122 -12.72 18.63 13.28
C TYR A 122 -11.31 19.03 12.80
N GLY A 123 -10.65 18.16 12.05
CA GLY A 123 -9.26 18.33 11.64
C GLY A 123 -8.22 17.82 12.65
N PHE A 124 -8.66 17.34 13.82
CA PHE A 124 -7.79 16.85 14.89
C PHE A 124 -8.02 15.35 15.15
N LEU A 125 -7.56 14.51 14.22
CA LEU A 125 -7.71 13.05 14.28
C LEU A 125 -7.23 12.43 15.61
N GLN A 126 -6.23 13.02 16.28
CA GLN A 126 -5.74 12.57 17.58
C GLN A 126 -6.78 12.75 18.70
N LYS A 127 -7.54 13.85 18.69
CA LYS A 127 -8.58 14.17 19.70
C LYS A 127 -9.78 13.23 19.62
N VAL A 128 -10.05 12.64 18.45
CA VAL A 128 -11.08 11.61 18.25
C VAL A 128 -10.53 10.19 18.34
N GLY A 129 -9.24 10.01 18.62
CA GLY A 129 -8.63 8.69 18.78
C GLY A 129 -8.71 7.85 17.51
N TRP A 130 -8.47 8.48 16.36
CA TRP A 130 -8.53 7.87 15.03
C TRP A 130 -7.52 6.72 14.87
N SER A 131 -7.94 5.59 14.32
CA SER A 131 -7.03 4.51 13.93
C SER A 131 -7.61 3.69 12.78
N ARG A 132 -6.74 3.02 12.00
CA ARG A 132 -7.10 2.20 10.83
C ARG A 132 -6.41 0.84 10.85
N ALA A 133 -7.07 -0.21 10.36
CA ALA A 133 -6.57 -1.59 10.41
C ALA A 133 -5.43 -1.85 9.41
N ALA A 134 -5.52 -1.23 8.23
CA ALA A 134 -4.54 -1.31 7.16
C ALA A 134 -4.30 0.07 6.52
N ARG A 135 -3.07 0.31 6.07
CA ARG A 135 -2.78 1.40 5.13
C ARG A 135 -2.87 0.81 3.72
N THR A 136 -3.52 1.53 2.81
CA THR A 136 -3.51 1.21 1.38
C THR A 136 -2.71 2.29 0.66
N ASP A 137 -1.92 1.88 -0.32
CA ASP A 137 -1.17 2.79 -1.19
C ASP A 137 -2.13 3.52 -2.15
N LYS A 138 -1.61 4.48 -2.92
CA LYS A 138 -2.36 5.21 -3.94
C LYS A 138 -3.06 4.24 -4.90
N GLY A 139 -4.31 4.53 -5.26
CA GLY A 139 -5.09 3.70 -6.19
C GLY A 139 -5.63 2.39 -5.63
N VAL A 140 -5.11 1.88 -4.51
CA VAL A 140 -5.49 0.57 -3.95
C VAL A 140 -6.87 0.63 -3.29
N HIS A 141 -7.75 -0.30 -3.66
CA HIS A 141 -9.13 -0.38 -3.16
C HIS A 141 -9.24 -1.13 -1.80
N ALA A 142 -10.38 -1.01 -1.14
CA ALA A 142 -10.73 -1.85 -0.01
C ALA A 142 -12.24 -2.13 0.05
N ALA A 143 -12.62 -3.35 0.44
CA ALA A 143 -14.02 -3.75 0.64
C ALA A 143 -14.39 -3.91 2.12
N GLY A 144 -13.39 -4.10 2.98
CA GLY A 144 -13.57 -4.34 4.41
C GLY A 144 -12.44 -3.74 5.23
N GLN A 145 -12.21 -2.43 5.08
CA GLN A 145 -11.32 -1.67 5.95
C GLN A 145 -12.03 -1.39 7.28
N LEU A 146 -11.34 -1.50 8.41
CA LEU A 146 -11.88 -1.05 9.70
C LEU A 146 -11.14 0.21 10.16
N LEU A 147 -11.91 1.26 10.46
CA LEU A 147 -11.43 2.43 11.19
C LEU A 147 -12.06 2.48 12.58
N THR A 148 -11.47 3.31 13.45
CA THR A 148 -12.05 3.62 14.76
C THR A 148 -11.98 5.09 15.04
N ALA A 149 -13.05 5.66 15.59
CA ALA A 149 -13.08 7.02 16.08
C ALA A 149 -14.01 7.14 17.29
N LYS A 150 -13.84 8.20 18.07
CA LYS A 150 -14.77 8.60 19.13
C LYS A 150 -15.72 9.65 18.58
N LEU A 151 -17.02 9.34 18.55
CA LEU A 151 -18.04 10.10 17.83
C LEU A 151 -19.29 10.35 18.69
N HIS A 152 -20.05 11.38 18.31
CA HIS A 152 -21.36 11.75 18.84
C HIS A 152 -22.47 11.20 17.91
N VAL A 153 -22.84 9.94 18.08
CA VAL A 153 -23.76 9.23 17.16
C VAL A 153 -25.19 9.13 17.73
N GLY A 154 -25.32 9.09 19.06
CA GLY A 154 -26.57 8.72 19.73
C GLY A 154 -26.79 7.21 19.74
N ASP A 155 -28.05 6.80 19.92
CA ASP A 155 -28.44 5.40 20.01
C ASP A 155 -28.83 4.78 18.65
N ASP A 156 -29.26 5.59 17.67
CA ASP A 156 -29.61 5.14 16.32
C ASP A 156 -28.39 5.14 15.38
N ILE A 157 -27.58 4.10 15.53
CA ILE A 157 -26.39 3.87 14.70
C ILE A 157 -26.74 3.74 13.19
N PRO A 158 -27.77 2.96 12.78
CA PRO A 158 -28.15 2.85 11.38
C PRO A 158 -28.50 4.19 10.73
N ALA A 159 -29.34 5.02 11.36
CA ALA A 159 -29.71 6.32 10.80
C ALA A 159 -28.50 7.26 10.67
N PHE A 160 -27.54 7.18 11.61
CA PHE A 160 -26.30 7.93 11.49
C PHE A 160 -25.44 7.44 10.31
N VAL A 161 -25.35 6.12 10.09
CA VAL A 161 -24.63 5.55 8.93
C VAL A 161 -25.26 6.03 7.62
N GLU A 162 -26.58 6.10 7.52
CA GLU A 162 -27.28 6.66 6.35
C GLU A 162 -26.92 8.13 6.11
N LYS A 163 -26.91 8.97 7.16
CA LYS A 163 -26.47 10.38 7.07
C LYS A 163 -25.04 10.51 6.56
N VAL A 164 -24.13 9.68 7.08
CA VAL A 164 -22.72 9.67 6.63
C VAL A 164 -22.63 9.25 5.16
N ASN A 165 -23.32 8.19 4.76
CA ASN A 165 -23.31 7.71 3.39
C ASN A 165 -23.97 8.68 2.39
N ALA A 166 -24.92 9.51 2.82
CA ALA A 166 -25.51 10.56 2.00
C ALA A 166 -24.51 11.70 1.67
N VAL A 167 -23.50 11.89 2.51
CA VAL A 167 -22.44 12.90 2.33
C VAL A 167 -21.23 12.33 1.58
N LEU A 168 -20.99 11.02 1.70
CA LEU A 168 -19.88 10.34 1.05
C LEU A 168 -20.09 10.20 -0.47
N PRO A 169 -19.04 10.42 -1.28
CA PRO A 169 -19.03 10.03 -2.69
C PRO A 169 -19.43 8.57 -2.89
N GLU A 170 -20.04 8.23 -4.03
CA GLU A 170 -20.58 6.88 -4.28
C GLU A 170 -19.54 5.75 -4.18
N ASP A 171 -18.30 6.08 -4.50
CA ASP A 171 -17.16 5.20 -4.45
C ASP A 171 -16.54 5.05 -3.04
N ILE A 172 -17.17 5.58 -1.99
CA ILE A 172 -16.86 5.36 -0.57
C ILE A 172 -18.14 5.07 0.20
N ARG A 173 -18.18 3.97 0.95
CA ARG A 173 -19.36 3.58 1.74
C ARG A 173 -18.99 3.04 3.12
N VAL A 174 -19.66 3.55 4.14
CA VAL A 174 -19.71 2.92 5.46
C VAL A 174 -20.67 1.74 5.37
N MET A 175 -20.12 0.54 5.46
CA MET A 175 -20.85 -0.72 5.35
C MET A 175 -21.58 -1.05 6.65
N LYS A 176 -20.92 -0.78 7.78
CA LYS A 176 -21.42 -1.10 9.11
C LYS A 176 -20.67 -0.29 10.16
N MET A 177 -21.36 0.11 11.22
CA MET A 177 -20.75 0.75 12.37
C MET A 177 -21.21 0.05 13.65
N VAL A 178 -20.30 -0.16 14.61
CA VAL A 178 -20.61 -0.77 15.92
C VAL A 178 -19.84 -0.09 17.03
N THR A 179 -20.35 -0.14 18.26
CA THR A 179 -19.60 0.34 19.43
C THR A 179 -18.46 -0.62 19.77
N VAL A 180 -17.33 -0.07 20.24
CA VAL A 180 -16.16 -0.85 20.67
C VAL A 180 -15.65 -0.35 22.03
N THR A 181 -14.83 -1.18 22.68
CA THR A 181 -14.24 -0.80 23.98
C THR A 181 -13.43 0.50 23.91
N LYS A 182 -13.38 1.25 25.01
CA LYS A 182 -12.73 2.58 25.09
C LYS A 182 -11.28 2.62 24.58
N ASN A 183 -10.53 1.52 24.73
CA ASN A 183 -9.12 1.39 24.37
C ASN A 183 -8.87 0.60 23.07
N PHE A 184 -9.92 0.26 22.33
CA PHE A 184 -9.78 -0.45 21.06
C PHE A 184 -9.01 0.39 20.04
N ASN A 185 -8.10 -0.26 19.30
CA ASN A 185 -7.31 0.34 18.23
C ASN A 185 -7.26 -0.63 17.05
N ALA A 186 -7.83 -0.24 15.90
CA ALA A 186 -7.98 -1.11 14.75
C ALA A 186 -6.64 -1.71 14.26
N LYS A 187 -5.56 -0.92 14.26
CA LYS A 187 -4.24 -1.39 13.84
C LYS A 187 -3.71 -2.50 14.74
N MET A 188 -3.77 -2.26 16.06
CA MET A 188 -3.18 -3.15 17.07
C MET A 188 -4.05 -4.37 17.37
N SER A 189 -5.35 -4.26 17.17
CA SER A 189 -6.31 -5.33 17.41
C SER A 189 -6.54 -6.23 16.19
N CYS A 190 -6.18 -5.78 14.98
CA CYS A 190 -6.33 -6.58 13.76
C CYS A 190 -5.27 -7.68 13.69
N ASP A 191 -5.72 -8.92 13.67
CA ASP A 191 -4.85 -10.10 13.73
C ASP A 191 -4.47 -10.65 12.35
N GLN A 192 -5.36 -10.53 11.36
CA GLN A 192 -5.14 -11.01 9.99
C GLN A 192 -5.78 -10.06 8.97
N ARG A 193 -5.36 -10.18 7.71
CA ARG A 193 -5.98 -9.49 6.58
C ARG A 193 -6.19 -10.48 5.44
N THR A 194 -7.35 -10.38 4.80
CA THR A 194 -7.60 -10.97 3.49
C THR A 194 -7.40 -9.91 2.44
N TYR A 195 -6.51 -10.19 1.49
CA TYR A 195 -6.42 -9.45 0.24
C TYR A 195 -6.94 -10.31 -0.89
N GLU A 196 -7.55 -9.65 -1.87
CA GLU A 196 -7.95 -10.28 -3.12
C GLU A 196 -7.23 -9.58 -4.28
N TYR A 197 -6.94 -10.36 -5.32
CA TYR A 197 -6.34 -9.87 -6.55
C TYR A 197 -7.18 -10.31 -7.73
N LEU A 198 -7.80 -9.35 -8.42
CA LEU A 198 -8.57 -9.61 -9.65
C LEU A 198 -7.65 -9.42 -10.85
N ALA A 199 -7.62 -10.39 -11.76
CA ALA A 199 -6.83 -10.31 -12.97
C ALA A 199 -7.46 -11.12 -14.11
N PRO A 200 -7.18 -10.79 -15.37
CA PRO A 200 -7.62 -11.60 -16.49
C PRO A 200 -6.82 -12.91 -16.55
N THR A 201 -7.45 -14.01 -16.95
CA THR A 201 -6.83 -15.35 -16.89
C THR A 201 -5.70 -15.55 -17.89
N PHE A 202 -5.65 -14.78 -18.98
CA PHE A 202 -4.58 -14.86 -19.98
C PHE A 202 -3.19 -14.65 -19.39
N ILE A 203 -3.06 -13.99 -18.21
CA ILE A 203 -1.76 -13.84 -17.55
C ILE A 203 -1.13 -15.19 -17.17
N PHE A 204 -1.91 -16.26 -17.10
CA PHE A 204 -1.45 -17.62 -16.81
C PHE A 204 -1.23 -18.47 -18.07
N GLY A 205 -1.48 -17.91 -19.26
CA GLY A 205 -1.22 -18.59 -20.53
C GLY A 205 0.26 -18.98 -20.68
N LYS A 206 0.51 -20.08 -21.38
CA LYS A 206 1.86 -20.61 -21.58
C LYS A 206 2.76 -19.59 -22.27
N ARG A 207 3.99 -19.46 -21.76
CA ARG A 207 5.01 -18.57 -22.31
C ARG A 207 6.35 -19.27 -22.34
N SER A 208 7.17 -18.89 -23.32
CA SER A 208 8.57 -19.25 -23.40
C SER A 208 9.41 -18.00 -23.34
N ARG A 209 10.61 -18.11 -22.77
CA ARG A 209 11.58 -17.00 -22.77
C ARG A 209 12.11 -16.82 -24.18
N ALA A 210 12.39 -15.57 -24.56
CA ALA A 210 13.18 -15.33 -25.75
C ALA A 210 14.54 -16.05 -25.62
N PRO A 211 15.00 -16.77 -26.66
CA PRO A 211 16.33 -17.35 -26.65
C PRO A 211 17.39 -16.25 -26.47
N VAL A 212 18.41 -16.54 -25.66
CA VAL A 212 19.57 -15.64 -25.49
C VAL A 212 20.24 -15.50 -26.87
N SER A 213 20.38 -14.28 -27.38
CA SER A 213 21.05 -14.04 -28.65
C SER A 213 22.50 -14.54 -28.59
N SER A 214 22.93 -15.28 -29.61
CA SER A 214 24.27 -15.88 -29.74
C SER A 214 25.41 -14.88 -29.82
N ASP A 215 25.11 -13.59 -29.96
CA ASP A 215 26.07 -12.58 -30.40
C ASP A 215 26.86 -11.92 -29.26
N GLY A 216 26.91 -12.55 -28.07
CA GLY A 216 27.76 -12.12 -26.95
C GLY A 216 27.38 -10.78 -26.30
N ALA A 217 26.45 -10.02 -26.88
CA ALA A 217 25.77 -8.94 -26.19
C ALA A 217 24.81 -9.58 -25.18
N ASP A 218 25.17 -9.51 -23.90
CA ASP A 218 24.35 -10.05 -22.83
C ASP A 218 23.03 -9.26 -22.77
N SER A 219 21.98 -9.75 -23.43
CA SER A 219 20.64 -9.17 -23.40
C SER A 219 19.96 -9.30 -22.01
N ARG A 220 20.74 -9.62 -20.97
CA ARG A 220 20.35 -9.59 -19.55
C ARG A 220 20.48 -8.22 -18.91
N GLU A 221 20.90 -7.20 -19.65
CA GLU A 221 20.80 -5.82 -19.18
C GLU A 221 19.33 -5.41 -19.07
N TRP A 222 18.95 -4.91 -17.89
CA TRP A 222 17.64 -4.32 -17.68
C TRP A 222 17.46 -3.16 -18.67
N PRO A 223 16.34 -3.09 -19.42
CA PRO A 223 16.14 -2.00 -20.37
C PRO A 223 16.24 -0.65 -19.65
N SER A 224 17.12 0.22 -20.16
CA SER A 224 17.37 1.52 -19.53
C SER A 224 16.07 2.34 -19.42
N GLY A 225 15.69 2.75 -18.20
CA GLY A 225 14.47 3.53 -17.92
C GLY A 225 13.29 2.76 -17.30
N VAL A 226 13.35 1.43 -17.18
CA VAL A 226 12.28 0.61 -16.57
C VAL A 226 12.18 0.76 -15.04
N HIS A 227 13.22 1.28 -14.39
CA HIS A 227 13.29 1.41 -12.93
C HIS A 227 12.41 2.53 -12.34
N ASP A 228 11.94 3.49 -13.14
CA ASP A 228 11.25 4.69 -12.65
C ASP A 228 9.72 4.67 -12.83
N THR A 229 9.13 3.58 -13.35
CA THR A 229 7.66 3.49 -13.46
C THR A 229 7.03 2.83 -12.22
N GLU A 230 5.84 3.28 -11.82
CA GLU A 230 5.10 2.76 -10.64
C GLU A 230 4.90 1.22 -10.70
N GLU A 231 4.71 0.71 -11.92
CA GLU A 231 4.55 -0.71 -12.20
C GLU A 231 5.87 -1.46 -12.46
N GLY A 232 6.98 -0.77 -12.70
CA GLY A 232 8.30 -1.38 -12.92
C GLY A 232 8.43 -2.10 -14.26
N VAL A 233 7.67 -1.66 -15.27
CA VAL A 233 7.68 -2.14 -16.66
C VAL A 233 7.53 -0.97 -17.63
N ASP A 234 8.01 -1.11 -18.86
CA ASP A 234 7.76 -0.14 -19.93
C ASP A 234 6.32 -0.25 -20.43
N MET A 235 5.54 0.81 -20.25
CA MET A 235 4.13 0.88 -20.63
C MET A 235 3.90 1.38 -22.06
N ASN A 236 4.98 1.71 -22.79
CA ASN A 236 4.93 2.13 -24.20
C ASN A 236 4.85 0.96 -25.18
N VAL A 237 4.89 -0.27 -24.68
CA VAL A 237 4.71 -1.47 -25.50
C VAL A 237 3.33 -1.46 -26.14
N VAL A 238 3.30 -1.54 -27.47
CA VAL A 238 2.07 -1.65 -28.26
C VAL A 238 1.61 -3.11 -28.26
N ILE A 239 0.33 -3.33 -27.97
CA ILE A 239 -0.33 -4.62 -28.08
C ILE A 239 -1.12 -4.61 -29.39
N ASP A 240 -0.76 -5.50 -30.32
CA ASP A 240 -1.46 -5.64 -31.59
C ASP A 240 -2.86 -6.28 -31.43
N ASP A 241 -3.72 -6.06 -32.42
CA ASP A 241 -5.12 -6.51 -32.41
C ASP A 241 -5.26 -8.03 -32.34
N GLU A 242 -4.30 -8.77 -32.92
CA GLU A 242 -4.28 -10.23 -32.89
C GLU A 242 -4.02 -10.73 -31.45
N THR A 243 -3.00 -10.18 -30.78
CA THR A 243 -2.71 -10.46 -29.37
C THR A 243 -3.91 -10.11 -28.48
N LEU A 244 -4.59 -8.99 -28.76
CA LEU A 244 -5.77 -8.59 -28.00
C LEU A 244 -6.91 -9.61 -28.17
N LYS A 245 -7.16 -10.06 -29.40
CA LYS A 245 -8.16 -11.09 -29.69
C LYS A 245 -7.83 -12.40 -28.99
N GLN A 246 -6.57 -12.83 -29.01
CA GLN A 246 -6.12 -14.01 -28.28
C GLN A 246 -6.34 -13.88 -26.77
N HIS A 247 -6.06 -12.72 -26.17
CA HIS A 247 -6.34 -12.47 -24.76
C HIS A 247 -7.83 -12.49 -24.43
N GLN A 248 -8.69 -12.03 -25.33
CA GLN A 248 -10.16 -12.09 -25.16
C GLN A 248 -10.69 -13.51 -25.28
N GLU A 249 -10.17 -14.31 -26.21
CA GLU A 249 -10.59 -15.69 -26.45
C GLU A 249 -10.00 -16.69 -25.45
N PHE A 250 -8.93 -16.31 -24.73
CA PHE A 250 -8.27 -17.16 -23.75
C PHE A 250 -9.23 -17.63 -22.66
N ARG A 251 -9.26 -18.94 -22.42
CA ARG A 251 -9.96 -19.56 -21.30
C ARG A 251 -8.98 -20.49 -20.57
N MET A 252 -8.95 -20.39 -19.26
CA MET A 252 -8.10 -21.21 -18.41
C MET A 252 -8.64 -22.64 -18.36
N ASP A 253 -7.79 -23.60 -18.73
CA ASP A 253 -8.09 -25.03 -18.56
C ASP A 253 -7.94 -25.50 -17.10
N ASP A 254 -8.55 -26.65 -16.81
CA ASP A 254 -8.56 -27.23 -15.46
C ASP A 254 -7.14 -27.57 -14.97
N ASP A 255 -6.26 -28.07 -15.83
CA ASP A 255 -4.87 -28.40 -15.49
C ASP A 255 -4.08 -27.16 -15.02
N THR A 256 -4.27 -26.03 -15.73
CA THR A 256 -3.68 -24.74 -15.40
C THR A 256 -4.26 -24.19 -14.10
N TYR A 257 -5.57 -24.34 -13.89
CA TYR A 257 -6.24 -23.95 -12.64
C TYR A 257 -5.77 -24.77 -11.42
N GLU A 258 -5.58 -26.08 -11.60
CA GLU A 258 -5.04 -26.98 -10.57
C GLU A 258 -3.58 -26.65 -10.26
N LEU A 259 -2.75 -26.42 -11.29
CA LEU A 259 -1.37 -25.98 -11.12
C LEU A 259 -1.31 -24.63 -10.38
N LEU A 260 -2.16 -23.67 -10.75
CA LEU A 260 -2.25 -22.38 -10.07
C LEU A 260 -2.50 -22.57 -8.56
N ASN A 261 -3.52 -23.34 -8.18
CA ASN A 261 -3.82 -23.57 -6.78
C ASN A 261 -2.71 -24.35 -6.05
N LYS A 262 -2.05 -25.29 -6.73
CA LYS A 262 -0.88 -25.99 -6.19
C LYS A 262 0.26 -25.01 -5.87
N VAL A 263 0.60 -24.11 -6.80
CA VAL A 263 1.67 -23.11 -6.62
C VAL A 263 1.32 -22.11 -5.52
N LEU A 264 0.08 -21.59 -5.51
CA LEU A 264 -0.40 -20.69 -4.45
C LEU A 264 -0.30 -21.34 -3.06
N GLY A 265 -0.58 -22.64 -2.97
CA GLY A 265 -0.49 -23.42 -1.73
C GLY A 265 0.91 -23.47 -1.12
N LEU A 266 1.98 -23.31 -1.91
CA LEU A 266 3.37 -23.34 -1.43
C LEU A 266 3.71 -22.17 -0.50
N TYR A 267 3.00 -21.05 -0.63
CA TYR A 267 3.20 -19.91 0.24
C TYR A 267 2.66 -20.10 1.66
N LYS A 268 1.78 -21.08 1.88
CA LYS A 268 1.19 -21.34 3.19
C LYS A 268 2.28 -21.67 4.21
N GLY A 269 2.14 -21.13 5.41
CA GLY A 269 3.11 -21.33 6.49
C GLY A 269 3.94 -20.09 6.77
N THR A 270 5.00 -20.29 7.57
CA THR A 270 5.93 -19.21 7.94
C THR A 270 7.18 -19.31 7.08
N HIS A 271 7.41 -18.31 6.23
CA HIS A 271 8.57 -18.25 5.35
C HIS A 271 9.32 -16.94 5.49
N ASN A 272 10.55 -16.90 4.97
CA ASN A 272 11.32 -15.68 4.85
C ASN A 272 11.01 -14.99 3.50
N PHE A 273 10.28 -13.89 3.55
CA PHE A 273 9.77 -13.20 2.36
C PHE A 273 10.65 -12.01 1.92
N HIS A 274 11.96 -12.07 2.18
CA HIS A 274 12.87 -10.96 1.88
C HIS A 274 13.00 -10.65 0.38
N ASN A 275 12.89 -11.65 -0.50
CA ASN A 275 12.86 -11.45 -1.96
C ASN A 275 11.51 -10.87 -2.44
N PHE A 276 10.46 -11.07 -1.66
CA PHE A 276 9.10 -10.60 -1.96
C PHE A 276 8.82 -9.18 -1.48
N THR A 277 9.84 -8.47 -0.98
CA THR A 277 9.75 -7.05 -0.63
C THR A 277 10.91 -6.30 -1.26
N SER A 278 10.90 -4.98 -1.09
CA SER A 278 12.07 -4.14 -1.29
C SER A 278 12.63 -3.74 0.09
N LYS A 279 13.89 -3.29 0.13
CA LYS A 279 14.52 -2.60 1.27
C LYS A 279 14.73 -3.41 2.56
N LEU A 280 14.64 -4.75 2.51
CA LEU A 280 14.96 -5.60 3.65
C LEU A 280 16.04 -6.63 3.30
N GLU A 281 16.96 -6.81 4.24
CA GLU A 281 18.02 -7.82 4.17
C GLU A 281 17.46 -9.22 4.45
N PRO A 282 18.05 -10.28 3.87
CA PRO A 282 17.58 -11.65 4.08
C PRO A 282 17.58 -12.09 5.55
N THR A 283 18.54 -11.59 6.34
CA THR A 283 18.71 -11.91 7.75
C THR A 283 17.73 -11.19 8.67
N SER A 284 16.99 -10.19 8.16
CA SER A 284 16.08 -9.40 8.99
C SER A 284 14.94 -10.26 9.55
N PRO A 285 14.70 -10.27 10.87
CA PRO A 285 13.56 -11.00 11.43
C PRO A 285 12.22 -10.43 10.92
N LYS A 286 12.22 -9.19 10.44
CA LYS A 286 11.07 -8.55 9.80
C LYS A 286 10.67 -9.21 8.49
N CYS A 287 11.49 -10.08 7.89
CA CYS A 287 11.12 -10.76 6.65
C CYS A 287 10.25 -12.00 6.87
N LYS A 288 10.20 -12.54 8.11
CA LYS A 288 9.36 -13.70 8.43
C LYS A 288 7.89 -13.30 8.47
N ARG A 289 7.06 -13.89 7.60
CA ARG A 289 5.60 -13.68 7.56
C ARG A 289 4.88 -15.01 7.55
N PHE A 290 3.63 -14.99 8.01
CA PHE A 290 2.78 -16.17 8.09
C PHE A 290 1.58 -16.01 7.16
N ILE A 291 1.52 -16.86 6.14
CA ILE A 291 0.39 -16.98 5.23
C ILE A 291 -0.48 -18.14 5.72
N ILE A 292 -1.77 -17.87 5.89
CA ILE A 292 -2.75 -18.80 6.43
C ILE A 292 -3.36 -19.61 5.29
N SER A 293 -3.72 -18.95 4.21
CA SER A 293 -4.20 -19.57 2.98
C SER A 293 -3.92 -18.67 1.78
N PHE A 294 -3.75 -19.28 0.61
CA PHE A 294 -3.70 -18.59 -0.67
C PHE A 294 -4.29 -19.53 -1.73
N SER A 295 -5.36 -19.11 -2.40
CA SER A 295 -6.09 -19.90 -3.38
C SER A 295 -6.70 -19.01 -4.45
N ALA A 296 -7.16 -19.61 -5.56
CA ALA A 296 -7.95 -18.93 -6.57
C ALA A 296 -9.43 -19.34 -6.47
N ASP A 297 -10.35 -18.39 -6.67
CA ASP A 297 -11.76 -18.69 -6.95
C ASP A 297 -11.89 -19.23 -8.39
N LYS A 298 -13.05 -19.81 -8.73
CA LYS A 298 -13.32 -20.22 -10.11
C LYS A 298 -13.32 -19.01 -11.07
N PRO A 299 -12.78 -19.15 -12.29
CA PRO A 299 -12.86 -18.11 -13.31
C PRO A 299 -14.30 -17.74 -13.66
N PHE A 300 -14.51 -16.51 -14.11
CA PHE A 300 -15.77 -16.00 -14.63
C PHE A 300 -15.54 -15.09 -15.83
N VAL A 301 -16.54 -14.96 -16.71
CA VAL A 301 -16.43 -14.13 -17.92
C VAL A 301 -17.19 -12.82 -17.72
N GLU A 302 -16.55 -11.69 -18.04
CA GLU A 302 -17.13 -10.35 -18.04
C GLU A 302 -16.53 -9.57 -19.22
N ASN A 303 -17.34 -8.84 -19.99
CA ASN A 303 -16.91 -8.11 -21.19
C ASN A 303 -16.08 -8.96 -22.18
N ASN A 304 -16.54 -10.19 -22.44
CA ASN A 304 -15.91 -11.19 -23.30
C ASN A 304 -14.52 -11.70 -22.86
N MET A 305 -13.98 -11.21 -21.75
CA MET A 305 -12.71 -11.65 -21.18
C MET A 305 -12.96 -12.50 -19.94
N GLU A 306 -12.14 -13.53 -19.74
CA GLU A 306 -12.20 -14.35 -18.54
C GLU A 306 -11.30 -13.78 -17.44
N TRP A 307 -11.84 -13.71 -16.23
CA TRP A 307 -11.24 -13.13 -15.04
C TRP A 307 -11.18 -14.15 -13.92
N ILE A 308 -10.19 -13.99 -13.05
CA ILE A 308 -10.00 -14.83 -11.87
C ILE A 308 -9.65 -13.98 -10.66
N ARG A 309 -10.18 -14.38 -9.50
CA ARG A 309 -9.92 -13.73 -8.22
C ARG A 309 -9.03 -14.62 -7.36
N LEU A 310 -7.83 -14.14 -7.05
CA LEU A 310 -6.93 -14.79 -6.12
C LEU A 310 -7.17 -14.25 -4.71
N ARG A 311 -7.24 -15.10 -3.69
CA ARG A 311 -7.49 -14.72 -2.30
C ARG A 311 -6.35 -15.18 -1.40
N VAL A 312 -5.68 -14.23 -0.75
CA VAL A 312 -4.63 -14.50 0.22
C VAL A 312 -5.03 -14.02 1.62
N VAL A 313 -4.88 -14.89 2.60
CA VAL A 313 -5.09 -14.59 4.02
C VAL A 313 -3.76 -14.71 4.75
N GLY A 314 -3.38 -13.66 5.46
CA GLY A 314 -2.13 -13.64 6.21
C GLY A 314 -2.21 -12.75 7.44
N GLN A 315 -1.31 -12.98 8.40
CA GLN A 315 -1.26 -12.17 9.62
C GLN A 315 -0.84 -10.72 9.33
N SER A 316 0.17 -10.56 8.48
CA SER A 316 0.68 -9.27 8.02
C SER A 316 1.41 -9.41 6.70
N PHE A 317 1.52 -8.32 5.96
CA PHE A 317 2.19 -8.28 4.66
C PHE A 317 3.28 -7.20 4.65
N LEU A 318 4.34 -7.45 3.89
CA LEU A 318 5.41 -6.49 3.60
C LEU A 318 5.00 -5.59 2.43
N LEU A 319 5.79 -4.54 2.18
CA LEU A 319 5.63 -3.72 0.98
C LEU A 319 5.82 -4.59 -0.28
N HIS A 320 4.89 -4.47 -1.25
CA HIS A 320 4.86 -5.25 -2.50
C HIS A 320 4.73 -6.78 -2.36
N HIS A 321 4.58 -7.29 -1.13
CA HIS A 321 4.61 -8.73 -0.82
C HIS A 321 3.70 -9.56 -1.72
N ILE A 322 2.41 -9.23 -1.72
CA ILE A 322 1.38 -9.98 -2.44
C ILE A 322 1.62 -9.90 -3.95
N ARG A 323 1.97 -8.71 -4.46
CA ARG A 323 2.22 -8.48 -5.89
C ARG A 323 3.42 -9.29 -6.40
N LYS A 324 4.48 -9.44 -5.60
CA LYS A 324 5.63 -10.29 -5.94
C LYS A 324 5.31 -11.79 -5.84
N MET A 325 4.47 -12.20 -4.88
CA MET A 325 3.98 -13.59 -4.81
C MET A 325 3.18 -13.93 -6.07
N ILE A 326 2.29 -13.03 -6.50
CA ILE A 326 1.48 -13.21 -7.71
C ILE A 326 2.37 -13.21 -8.95
N GLY A 327 3.31 -12.27 -9.07
CA GLY A 327 4.25 -12.23 -10.20
C GLY A 327 5.03 -13.54 -10.36
N ALA A 328 5.62 -14.06 -9.29
CA ALA A 328 6.34 -15.33 -9.34
C ALA A 328 5.41 -16.51 -9.68
N THR A 329 4.18 -16.52 -9.13
CA THR A 329 3.17 -17.54 -9.46
C THR A 329 2.83 -17.54 -10.95
N VAL A 330 2.65 -16.35 -11.53
CA VAL A 330 2.30 -16.17 -12.94
C VAL A 330 3.34 -16.80 -13.86
N ASP A 331 4.63 -16.57 -13.61
CA ASP A 331 5.70 -17.16 -14.44
C ASP A 331 5.86 -18.66 -14.25
N ILE A 332 5.62 -19.19 -13.04
CA ILE A 332 5.64 -20.64 -12.81
C ILE A 332 4.51 -21.33 -13.57
N VAL A 333 3.28 -20.81 -13.46
CA VAL A 333 2.11 -21.39 -14.12
C VAL A 333 2.21 -21.29 -15.65
N ALA A 334 2.75 -20.17 -16.15
CA ALA A 334 3.03 -19.98 -17.57
C ALA A 334 4.16 -20.89 -18.10
N GLY A 335 4.91 -21.58 -17.24
CA GLY A 335 6.02 -22.47 -17.62
C GLY A 335 7.35 -21.77 -17.86
N VAL A 336 7.48 -20.50 -17.45
CA VAL A 336 8.72 -19.72 -17.56
C VAL A 336 9.72 -20.07 -16.46
N ALA A 337 9.22 -20.45 -15.28
CA ALA A 337 10.01 -20.80 -14.10
C ALA A 337 9.56 -22.13 -13.51
N ASP A 338 10.47 -22.83 -12.84
CA ASP A 338 10.15 -24.08 -12.16
C ASP A 338 9.45 -23.83 -10.81
N ILE A 339 8.63 -24.79 -10.37
CA ILE A 339 7.90 -24.71 -9.09
C ILE A 339 8.84 -24.57 -7.88
N SER A 340 10.07 -25.09 -7.95
CA SER A 340 11.12 -24.92 -6.91
C SER A 340 11.54 -23.46 -6.71
N THR A 341 11.20 -22.56 -7.64
CA THR A 341 11.49 -21.12 -7.54
C THR A 341 10.92 -20.52 -6.26
N ILE A 342 9.74 -20.98 -5.80
CA ILE A 342 9.15 -20.48 -4.55
C ILE A 342 10.02 -20.86 -3.35
N GLU A 343 10.48 -22.10 -3.29
CA GLU A 343 11.36 -22.57 -2.21
C GLU A 343 12.68 -21.79 -2.21
N LYS A 344 13.33 -21.68 -3.38
CA LYS A 344 14.58 -20.89 -3.56
C LYS A 344 14.40 -19.44 -3.13
N ALA A 345 13.31 -18.80 -3.53
CA ALA A 345 13.02 -17.40 -3.20
C ALA A 345 12.82 -17.16 -1.70
N THR A 346 12.55 -18.20 -0.91
CA THR A 346 12.44 -18.12 0.56
C THR A 346 13.73 -18.43 1.31
N GLN A 347 14.78 -18.89 0.60
CA GLN A 347 16.12 -19.05 1.17
C GLN A 347 16.82 -17.70 1.36
N LEU A 348 18.00 -17.69 1.99
CA LEU A 348 18.72 -16.44 2.32
C LEU A 348 19.37 -15.75 1.11
N GLU A 349 19.43 -16.42 -0.03
CA GLU A 349 19.97 -15.87 -1.28
C GLU A 349 19.00 -14.87 -1.89
N LYS A 350 19.55 -13.86 -2.57
CA LYS A 350 18.78 -12.84 -3.27
C LYS A 350 18.36 -13.33 -4.65
N MET A 351 17.14 -12.99 -5.01
CA MET A 351 16.53 -13.29 -6.31
C MET A 351 15.61 -12.14 -6.69
N ASP A 352 15.74 -11.65 -7.92
CA ASP A 352 14.83 -10.66 -8.46
C ASP A 352 13.53 -11.36 -8.89
N LEU A 353 12.39 -10.86 -8.40
CA LEU A 353 11.07 -11.41 -8.66
C LEU A 353 10.20 -10.38 -9.39
N PRO A 354 9.39 -10.81 -10.38
CA PRO A 354 8.44 -9.92 -11.03
C PRO A 354 7.40 -9.40 -10.04
N LYS A 355 6.97 -8.16 -10.25
CA LYS A 355 5.95 -7.49 -9.45
C LYS A 355 4.70 -7.35 -10.30
N ALA A 356 3.61 -8.03 -9.92
CA ALA A 356 2.34 -7.92 -10.64
C ALA A 356 1.77 -6.48 -10.57
N PRO A 357 0.91 -6.06 -11.51
CA PRO A 357 0.28 -4.74 -11.50
C PRO A 357 -0.43 -4.40 -10.19
N SER A 358 -0.46 -3.13 -9.79
CA SER A 358 -1.11 -2.71 -8.54
C SER A 358 -2.65 -2.76 -8.61
N VAL A 359 -3.21 -2.46 -9.78
CA VAL A 359 -4.65 -2.21 -10.00
C VAL A 359 -5.55 -3.34 -9.52
N GLY A 360 -5.15 -4.60 -9.71
CA GLY A 360 -5.96 -5.76 -9.31
C GLY A 360 -6.03 -5.99 -7.81
N LEU A 361 -5.13 -5.40 -7.01
CA LEU A 361 -5.00 -5.69 -5.59
C LEU A 361 -5.93 -4.82 -4.74
N TYR A 362 -6.68 -5.45 -3.84
CA TYR A 362 -7.47 -4.73 -2.85
C TYR A 362 -7.57 -5.46 -1.51
N LEU A 363 -7.78 -4.69 -0.44
CA LEU A 363 -8.05 -5.24 0.88
C LEU A 363 -9.49 -5.75 0.91
N ALA A 364 -9.70 -7.06 0.88
CA ALA A 364 -11.03 -7.64 0.97
C ALA A 364 -11.61 -7.50 2.38
N GLN A 365 -10.83 -7.81 3.42
CA GLN A 365 -11.30 -7.74 4.80
C GLN A 365 -10.15 -7.69 5.81
N ALA A 366 -10.25 -6.81 6.80
CA ALA A 366 -9.48 -6.90 8.04
C ALA A 366 -10.16 -7.85 9.03
N HIS A 367 -9.39 -8.61 9.80
CA HIS A 367 -9.93 -9.61 10.72
C HIS A 367 -9.61 -9.30 12.17
N PHE A 368 -10.54 -9.66 13.06
CA PHE A 368 -10.55 -9.30 14.48
C PHE A 368 -11.03 -10.47 15.36
N GLU A 369 -10.82 -11.73 14.96
CA GLU A 369 -11.34 -12.90 15.69
C GLU A 369 -10.86 -12.91 17.14
N VAL A 370 -9.59 -12.55 17.37
CA VAL A 370 -9.04 -12.50 18.74
C VAL A 370 -9.73 -11.46 19.60
N TYR A 371 -10.17 -10.35 19.02
CA TYR A 371 -10.97 -9.36 19.74
C TYR A 371 -12.38 -9.90 20.00
N ASN A 372 -13.03 -10.46 18.98
CA ASN A 372 -14.39 -10.98 19.07
C ASN A 372 -14.51 -12.07 20.16
N MET A 373 -13.56 -13.01 20.20
CA MET A 373 -13.51 -14.04 21.26
C MET A 373 -13.45 -13.43 22.66
N LYS A 374 -12.60 -12.40 22.87
CA LYS A 374 -12.48 -11.74 24.18
C LYS A 374 -13.73 -11.00 24.61
N MET A 375 -14.49 -10.48 23.66
CA MET A 375 -15.76 -9.80 23.95
C MET A 375 -16.85 -10.82 24.29
N GLN A 376 -16.89 -11.96 23.62
CA GLN A 376 -17.81 -13.06 23.95
C GLN A 376 -17.57 -13.63 25.36
N ASP A 377 -16.31 -13.75 25.76
CA ASP A 377 -15.94 -14.24 27.11
C ASP A 377 -16.17 -13.20 28.23
N SER A 378 -16.50 -11.94 27.89
CA SER A 378 -16.65 -10.87 28.87
C SER A 378 -18.06 -10.79 29.43
N ILE A 379 -18.20 -11.02 30.73
CA ILE A 379 -19.47 -10.88 31.46
C ILE A 379 -19.86 -9.40 31.65
N GLN A 380 -18.91 -8.47 31.52
CA GLN A 380 -19.07 -7.06 31.89
C GLN A 380 -19.37 -6.11 30.72
N THR A 381 -19.15 -6.51 29.46
CA THR A 381 -19.30 -5.62 28.31
C THR A 381 -19.99 -6.31 27.14
N SER A 382 -21.17 -5.83 26.74
CA SER A 382 -21.92 -6.29 25.57
C SER A 382 -21.56 -5.51 24.29
N HIS A 383 -20.28 -5.52 23.90
CA HIS A 383 -19.89 -4.94 22.61
C HIS A 383 -20.17 -5.93 21.46
N PRO A 384 -20.78 -5.50 20.35
CA PRO A 384 -20.99 -6.37 19.19
C PRO A 384 -19.69 -6.91 18.60
N PRO A 385 -19.69 -8.11 18.00
CA PRO A 385 -18.54 -8.62 17.28
C PRO A 385 -18.23 -7.78 16.04
N LEU A 386 -16.94 -7.62 15.74
CA LEU A 386 -16.44 -6.99 14.53
C LEU A 386 -16.43 -8.01 13.40
N VAL A 387 -17.60 -8.23 12.80
CA VAL A 387 -17.81 -9.10 11.63
C VAL A 387 -18.71 -8.39 10.60
N LEU A 388 -18.61 -8.83 9.35
CA LEU A 388 -19.35 -8.29 8.19
C LEU A 388 -20.43 -9.24 7.66
N ASP A 389 -20.72 -10.34 8.37
CA ASP A 389 -21.60 -11.40 7.86
C ASP A 389 -23.00 -10.91 7.48
N ASP A 390 -23.55 -9.97 8.26
CA ASP A 390 -24.85 -9.32 8.05
C ASP A 390 -24.88 -8.35 6.86
N VAL A 391 -23.73 -7.89 6.39
CA VAL A 391 -23.60 -6.95 5.25
C VAL A 391 -22.78 -7.53 4.11
N LYS A 392 -22.54 -8.84 4.11
CA LYS A 392 -21.68 -9.53 3.13
C LYS A 392 -22.14 -9.33 1.70
N GLU A 393 -23.45 -9.41 1.45
CA GLU A 393 -24.03 -9.21 0.12
C GLU A 393 -23.82 -7.77 -0.38
N THR A 394 -24.04 -6.78 0.51
CA THR A 394 -23.77 -5.37 0.22
C THR A 394 -22.29 -5.12 -0.10
N VAL A 395 -21.38 -5.76 0.65
CA VAL A 395 -19.93 -5.69 0.40
C VAL A 395 -19.57 -6.31 -0.96
N GLU A 396 -20.09 -7.49 -1.29
CA GLU A 396 -19.82 -8.12 -2.60
C GLU A 396 -20.45 -7.33 -3.75
N LYS A 397 -21.64 -6.73 -3.57
CA LYS A 397 -22.24 -5.81 -4.54
C LYS A 397 -21.35 -4.60 -4.78
N PHE A 398 -20.86 -3.96 -3.72
CA PHE A 398 -19.93 -2.83 -3.84
C PHE A 398 -18.62 -3.22 -4.55
N LYS A 399 -18.08 -4.41 -4.25
CA LYS A 399 -16.91 -4.93 -4.97
C LYS A 399 -17.19 -5.01 -6.47
N ARG A 400 -18.33 -5.56 -6.89
CA ARG A 400 -18.69 -5.68 -8.31
C ARG A 400 -18.88 -4.31 -8.96
N ASP A 401 -19.72 -3.47 -8.36
CA ASP A 401 -20.18 -2.21 -8.95
C ASP A 401 -19.07 -1.15 -9.05
N PHE A 402 -18.12 -1.14 -8.11
CA PHE A 402 -17.09 -0.08 -8.04
C PHE A 402 -15.65 -0.59 -8.20
N ILE A 403 -15.29 -1.71 -7.57
CA ILE A 403 -13.91 -2.20 -7.58
C ILE A 403 -13.64 -3.00 -8.85
N PHE A 404 -14.48 -3.99 -9.17
CA PHE A 404 -14.30 -4.86 -10.33
C PHE A 404 -14.55 -4.08 -11.61
N ASP A 405 -15.64 -3.31 -11.66
CA ASP A 405 -15.93 -2.38 -12.76
C ASP A 405 -14.72 -1.48 -13.08
N HIS A 406 -14.10 -0.88 -12.06
CA HIS A 406 -12.90 -0.08 -12.25
C HIS A 406 -11.74 -0.90 -12.82
N ILE A 407 -11.41 -2.04 -12.24
CA ILE A 407 -10.27 -2.87 -12.66
C ILE A 407 -10.45 -3.35 -14.11
N ILE A 408 -11.67 -3.77 -14.46
CA ILE A 408 -12.00 -4.26 -15.80
C ILE A 408 -11.91 -3.14 -16.83
N LYS A 409 -12.57 -2.00 -16.58
CA LYS A 409 -12.47 -0.81 -17.47
C LYS A 409 -11.05 -0.28 -17.58
N HIS A 410 -10.28 -0.34 -16.49
CA HIS A 410 -8.88 0.06 -16.51
C HIS A 410 -8.06 -0.83 -17.44
N GLU A 411 -8.27 -2.15 -17.41
CA GLU A 411 -7.60 -3.05 -18.35
C GLU A 411 -8.03 -2.80 -19.79
N GLU A 412 -9.32 -2.55 -20.03
CA GLU A 412 -9.82 -2.20 -21.37
C GLU A 412 -9.17 -0.94 -21.94
N ALA A 413 -9.02 0.09 -21.11
CA ALA A 413 -8.46 1.37 -21.54
C ALA A 413 -6.93 1.35 -21.66
N THR A 414 -6.23 0.67 -20.76
CA THR A 414 -4.77 0.82 -20.60
C THR A 414 -3.97 -0.39 -21.03
N ARG A 415 -4.61 -1.57 -21.12
CA ARG A 415 -3.99 -2.87 -21.42
C ARG A 415 -2.84 -3.18 -20.46
N THR A 416 -3.01 -2.85 -19.18
CA THR A 416 -1.96 -2.94 -18.16
C THR A 416 -1.44 -4.36 -17.98
N TYR A 417 -2.33 -5.35 -17.87
CA TYR A 417 -1.94 -6.75 -17.75
C TYR A 417 -1.28 -7.27 -19.01
N ALA A 418 -1.83 -6.95 -20.19
CA ALA A 418 -1.25 -7.35 -21.47
C ALA A 418 0.17 -6.80 -21.66
N LYS A 419 0.37 -5.50 -21.39
CA LYS A 419 1.69 -4.84 -21.43
C LYS A 419 2.66 -5.43 -20.42
N TRP A 420 2.20 -5.68 -19.20
CA TRP A 420 3.01 -6.31 -18.16
C TRP A 420 3.49 -7.71 -18.57
N VAL A 421 2.59 -8.58 -19.06
CA VAL A 421 2.95 -9.92 -19.54
C VAL A 421 3.95 -9.84 -20.70
N ARG A 422 3.75 -8.92 -21.64
CA ARG A 422 4.67 -8.70 -22.77
C ARG A 422 6.06 -8.26 -22.28
N ALA A 423 6.13 -7.38 -21.29
CA ALA A 423 7.38 -6.94 -20.68
C ALA A 423 8.11 -8.10 -19.96
N LEU A 424 7.39 -9.01 -19.29
CA LEU A 424 8.01 -10.18 -18.64
C LEU A 424 8.81 -11.06 -19.60
N VAL A 425 8.39 -11.17 -20.87
CA VAL A 425 9.11 -11.97 -21.89
C VAL A 425 10.49 -11.40 -22.18
N THR A 426 10.64 -10.08 -22.09
CA THR A 426 11.90 -9.37 -22.34
C THR A 426 12.76 -9.18 -21.10
N LEU A 427 12.19 -9.30 -19.90
CA LEU A 427 12.91 -9.02 -18.67
C LEU A 427 13.79 -10.21 -18.24
N PRO A 428 14.99 -9.94 -17.72
CA PRO A 428 15.98 -10.96 -17.41
C PRO A 428 15.75 -11.60 -16.04
N PHE A 429 14.51 -11.94 -15.67
CA PHE A 429 14.21 -12.65 -14.42
C PHE A 429 14.71 -14.08 -14.47
N ASP A 430 16.03 -14.30 -14.47
CA ASP A 430 16.65 -15.62 -14.62
C ASP A 430 16.39 -16.55 -13.43
N TYR A 431 15.80 -16.02 -12.35
CA TYR A 431 15.56 -16.72 -11.09
C TYR A 431 16.85 -17.34 -10.54
N GLN A 432 18.00 -16.73 -10.87
CA GLN A 432 19.29 -17.11 -10.32
C GLN A 432 19.43 -16.55 -8.92
N ALA A 433 19.70 -17.44 -7.98
CA ALA A 433 20.00 -17.08 -6.62
C ALA A 433 21.45 -16.56 -6.56
N LYS A 434 21.63 -15.40 -5.92
CA LYS A 434 22.96 -14.80 -5.68
C LYS A 434 23.16 -14.56 -4.20
N SER A 435 24.42 -14.49 -3.76
CA SER A 435 24.69 -14.08 -2.39
C SER A 435 24.21 -12.64 -2.16
N TYR A 436 23.85 -12.31 -0.92
CA TYR A 436 23.39 -10.95 -0.60
C TYR A 436 24.45 -9.89 -0.90
N ALA A 437 25.73 -10.21 -0.69
CA ALA A 437 26.84 -9.30 -0.94
C ALA A 437 27.01 -8.99 -2.44
N GLU A 438 26.96 -10.01 -3.29
CA GLU A 438 27.04 -9.85 -4.75
C GLU A 438 25.85 -9.05 -5.28
N TRP A 439 24.63 -9.43 -4.89
CA TRP A 439 23.42 -8.71 -5.31
C TRP A 439 23.44 -7.24 -4.86
N LYS A 440 23.89 -6.97 -3.63
CA LYS A 440 23.97 -5.60 -3.10
C LYS A 440 24.95 -4.76 -3.91
N LYS A 441 26.13 -5.29 -4.21
CA LYS A 441 27.14 -4.63 -5.04
C LYS A 441 26.60 -4.32 -6.43
N GLU A 442 25.96 -5.29 -7.10
CA GLU A 442 25.36 -5.10 -8.42
C GLU A 442 24.30 -3.97 -8.43
N LYS A 443 23.44 -3.90 -7.40
CA LYS A 443 22.42 -2.84 -7.30
C LYS A 443 23.02 -1.47 -6.99
N GLU A 444 24.07 -1.41 -6.18
CA GLU A 444 24.81 -0.17 -5.89
C GLU A 444 25.52 0.34 -7.16
N ASP A 445 26.18 -0.54 -7.91
CA ASP A 445 26.82 -0.24 -9.19
C ASP A 445 25.78 0.25 -10.23
N LEU A 446 24.63 -0.42 -10.33
CA LEU A 446 23.55 -0.02 -11.23
C LEU A 446 22.94 1.34 -10.85
N ALA A 447 22.74 1.61 -9.56
CA ALA A 447 22.26 2.89 -9.07
C ALA A 447 23.25 4.02 -9.43
N TYR A 448 24.56 3.77 -9.29
CA TYR A 448 25.60 4.70 -9.71
C TYR A 448 25.62 4.95 -11.23
N GLN A 449 25.34 3.92 -12.03
CA GLN A 449 25.26 4.05 -13.48
C GLN A 449 24.04 4.87 -13.93
N THR A 450 22.88 4.61 -13.31
CA THR A 450 21.56 5.16 -13.69
C THR A 450 21.24 6.53 -13.09
N ASP A 451 22.02 7.03 -12.12
CA ASP A 451 21.89 8.37 -11.54
C ASP A 451 22.25 9.49 -12.54
N ARG A 452 21.36 9.74 -13.50
CA ARG A 452 21.43 10.85 -14.46
C ARG A 452 21.22 12.22 -13.79
N ALA A 453 20.47 12.27 -12.69
CA ALA A 453 20.17 13.50 -11.97
C ALA A 453 21.41 13.99 -11.21
N GLY A 454 22.05 13.13 -10.43
CA GLY A 454 23.30 13.43 -9.75
C GLY A 454 24.46 13.68 -10.72
N LYS A 455 24.50 13.00 -11.87
CA LYS A 455 25.48 13.31 -12.94
C LYS A 455 25.22 14.67 -13.60
N ARG A 456 23.96 15.05 -13.86
CA ARG A 456 23.62 16.39 -14.40
C ARG A 456 23.98 17.49 -13.40
N GLU A 457 23.69 17.27 -12.13
CA GLU A 457 23.99 18.22 -11.06
C GLU A 457 25.49 18.35 -10.82
N SER A 458 26.22 17.23 -10.78
CA SER A 458 27.69 17.20 -10.68
C SER A 458 28.37 17.83 -11.89
N ALA A 459 27.89 17.55 -13.11
CA ALA A 459 28.43 18.17 -14.33
C ALA A 459 28.13 19.68 -14.40
N LYS A 460 26.96 20.12 -13.90
CA LYS A 460 26.62 21.54 -13.78
C LYS A 460 27.52 22.23 -12.74
N ALA A 461 27.77 21.58 -11.60
CA ALA A 461 28.69 22.08 -10.57
C ALA A 461 30.13 22.16 -11.07
N GLN A 462 30.60 21.15 -11.81
CA GLN A 462 31.94 21.12 -12.38
C GLN A 462 32.14 22.21 -13.46
N ARG A 463 31.18 22.40 -14.37
CA ARG A 463 31.22 23.51 -15.35
C ARG A 463 31.19 24.89 -14.68
N ALA A 464 30.43 25.04 -13.59
CA ALA A 464 30.41 26.28 -12.82
C ALA A 464 31.76 26.56 -12.13
N ALA A 465 32.41 25.52 -11.61
CA ALA A 465 33.74 25.63 -11.00
C ALA A 465 34.83 25.97 -12.04
N GLU A 466 34.80 25.32 -13.21
CA GLU A 466 35.73 25.61 -14.33
C GLU A 466 35.55 27.02 -14.88
N ALA A 467 34.30 27.50 -15.02
CA ALA A 467 34.01 28.87 -15.44
C ALA A 467 34.49 29.91 -14.41
N ALA A 468 34.31 29.62 -13.11
CA ALA A 468 34.81 30.48 -12.04
C ALA A 468 36.34 30.53 -12.00
N ALA A 469 37.02 29.40 -12.21
CA ALA A 469 38.48 29.34 -12.29
C ALA A 469 39.03 30.10 -13.51
N ALA A 470 38.37 29.98 -14.67
CA ALA A 470 38.75 30.73 -15.88
C ALA A 470 38.58 32.25 -15.70
N ALA A 471 37.48 32.69 -15.07
CA ALA A 471 37.24 34.10 -14.76
C ALA A 471 38.24 34.67 -13.75
N ALA A 472 38.62 33.88 -12.74
CA ALA A 472 39.67 34.26 -11.80
C ALA A 472 41.02 34.43 -12.50
N SER A 473 41.37 33.50 -13.40
CA SER A 473 42.63 33.56 -14.15
C SER A 473 42.69 34.75 -15.12
N SER A 474 41.59 35.10 -15.80
CA SER A 474 41.55 36.29 -16.68
C SER A 474 41.66 37.60 -15.90
N THR A 475 41.14 37.63 -14.67
CA THR A 475 41.20 38.82 -13.80
C THR A 475 42.62 39.06 -13.28
N VAL A 476 43.37 37.99 -13.00
CA VAL A 476 44.79 38.09 -12.61
C VAL A 476 45.64 38.62 -13.77
N VAL A 477 45.44 38.09 -14.98
CA VAL A 477 46.16 38.55 -16.19
C VAL A 477 45.85 40.02 -16.54
N ALA A 478 44.60 40.44 -16.38
CA ALA A 478 44.21 41.84 -16.59
C ALA A 478 44.84 42.80 -15.55
N LYS A 479 45.02 42.33 -14.31
CA LYS A 479 45.62 43.12 -13.23
C LYS A 479 47.14 43.25 -13.39
N GLU A 480 47.83 42.19 -13.82
CA GLU A 480 49.26 42.23 -14.16
C GLU A 480 49.54 43.12 -15.38
N ALA A 481 48.66 43.13 -16.38
CA ALA A 481 48.78 44.02 -17.53
C ALA A 481 48.57 45.51 -17.14
N ALA A 482 47.65 45.79 -16.23
CA ALA A 482 47.42 47.15 -15.72
C ALA A 482 48.61 47.66 -14.88
N ASP A 483 49.21 46.81 -14.03
CA ASP A 483 50.41 47.16 -13.24
C ASP A 483 51.68 47.30 -14.09
N ALA A 484 51.76 46.59 -15.23
CA ALA A 484 52.85 46.79 -16.19
C ALA A 484 52.71 48.12 -16.94
N THR A 485 51.49 48.59 -17.17
CA THR A 485 51.23 49.86 -17.89
C THR A 485 51.45 51.07 -16.98
N SER A 486 51.09 50.97 -15.69
CA SER A 486 51.33 52.05 -14.70
C SER A 486 52.81 52.26 -14.38
N LYS A 487 53.66 51.24 -14.52
CA LYS A 487 55.12 51.38 -14.38
C LYS A 487 55.79 52.07 -15.57
N VAL A 488 55.20 52.04 -16.76
CA VAL A 488 55.76 52.69 -17.96
C VAL A 488 55.41 54.20 -18.01
N GLU A 489 54.32 54.62 -17.36
CA GLU A 489 53.96 56.04 -17.22
C GLU A 489 54.66 56.77 -16.06
N ALA A 490 55.31 56.05 -15.14
CA ALA A 490 56.06 56.64 -14.03
C ALA A 490 57.54 56.94 -14.34
N ASP A 491 58.06 56.47 -15.49
CA ASP A 491 59.46 56.65 -15.95
C ASP A 491 59.58 57.60 -17.17
N LYS A 492 58.56 58.45 -17.39
CA LYS A 492 58.60 59.63 -18.28
C LYS A 492 58.32 60.88 -17.46
#